data_AF-A0A2G9PFH3-F1
#
_entry.id   AF-A0A2G9PFH3-F1
#
_cell.length_a   1.000
_cell.length_b   1.000
_cell.length_c   1.000
_cell.angle_alpha   90.00
_cell.angle_beta   90.00
_cell.angle_gamma   90.00
#
_symmetry.space_group_name_H-M   'P 1'
#
loop_
_entity.id
_entity.type
_entity.pdbx_description
1 polymer ?
#
loop_
_entity_poly.entity_id
_entity_poly.type
_entity_poly.pdbx_seq_one_letter_code
_entity_poly.pdbx_strand_id
1 'polypeptide(L)'
;MIPQLGVLVGLVASLVLAIYAFQKRQLTESGTVAAMFVGMTVYAFGGWQFFLLLVSFFFSSSVLTRFKAKSKESVYEEFAKGGERDFWQVAANGVLPAAFS
;
A
#
# COMPACT_ATOMS: atom_id res chain seq x y z
N MET A 1 -2.01 -19.48 17.71
CA MET A 1 -3.38 -19.83 17.27
C MET A 1 -3.95 -18.55 16.68
N ILE A 2 -3.92 -18.37 15.36
CA ILE A 2 -4.41 -17.13 14.74
C ILE A 2 -5.94 -17.14 14.92
N PRO A 3 -6.53 -16.22 15.70
CA PRO A 3 -7.99 -16.17 15.79
C PRO A 3 -8.53 -15.83 14.40
N GLN A 4 -9.49 -16.63 13.90
CA GLN A 4 -10.19 -16.42 12.63
C GLN A 4 -10.63 -14.95 12.45
N LEU A 5 -11.00 -14.32 13.57
CA LEU A 5 -11.38 -12.91 13.70
C LEU A 5 -10.26 -11.94 13.28
N GLY A 6 -8.99 -12.24 13.60
CA GLY A 6 -7.85 -11.40 13.24
C GLY A 6 -7.63 -11.33 11.74
N VAL A 7 -7.75 -12.46 11.04
CA VAL A 7 -7.62 -12.50 9.57
C VAL A 7 -8.75 -11.70 8.91
N LEU A 8 -9.98 -11.82 9.41
CA LEU A 8 -11.11 -11.03 8.92
C LEU A 8 -10.91 -9.54 9.14
N VAL A 9 -10.41 -9.13 10.32
CA VAL A 9 -10.07 -7.72 10.60
C VAL A 9 -9.00 -7.21 9.66
N GLY A 10 -7.91 -7.97 9.46
CA GLY A 10 -6.84 -7.61 8.53
C GLY A 10 -7.33 -7.47 7.09
N LEU A 11 -8.21 -8.37 6.64
CA LEU A 11 -8.81 -8.32 5.31
C LEU A 11 -9.70 -7.08 5.13
N VAL A 12 -10.62 -6.83 6.08
CA VAL A 12 -11.53 -5.68 6.01
C VAL A 12 -10.74 -4.37 6.08
N ALA A 13 -9.78 -4.27 6.99
CA ALA A 13 -8.93 -3.08 7.11
C ALA A 13 -8.12 -2.83 5.83
N SER A 14 -7.50 -3.88 5.27
CA SER A 14 -6.73 -3.77 4.02
C SER A 14 -7.62 -3.37 2.84
N LEU A 15 -8.82 -3.93 2.74
CA LEU A 15 -9.80 -3.59 1.70
C LEU A 15 -10.21 -2.11 1.79
N VAL A 16 -10.61 -1.65 2.98
CA VAL A 16 -11.05 -0.26 3.18
C VAL A 16 -9.93 0.72 2.84
N LEU A 17 -8.70 0.45 3.30
CA LEU A 17 -7.56 1.32 3.03
C LEU A 17 -7.14 1.30 1.56
N ALA A 18 -7.16 0.13 0.91
CA ALA A 18 -6.84 -0.01 -0.51
C ALA A 18 -7.86 0.73 -1.39
N ILE A 19 -9.16 0.61 -1.09
CA ILE A 19 -10.22 1.37 -1.78
C ILE A 19 -10.03 2.88 -1.57
N TYR A 20 -9.75 3.33 -0.34
CA TYR A 20 -9.49 4.73 -0.07
C TYR A 20 -8.28 5.25 -0.86
N ALA A 21 -7.19 4.49 -0.88
CA ALA A 21 -5.99 4.83 -1.64
C ALA A 21 -6.25 4.87 -3.16
N PHE A 22 -7.04 3.93 -3.70
CA PHE A 22 -7.47 3.94 -5.10
C PHE A 22 -8.30 5.19 -5.43
N GLN A 23 -9.32 5.50 -4.64
CA GLN A 23 -10.15 6.71 -4.82
C GLN A 23 -9.31 7.99 -4.77
N LYS A 24 -8.27 8.01 -3.93
CA LYS A 24 -7.34 9.12 -3.86
C LYS A 24 -6.34 9.17 -5.00
N ARG A 25 -6.30 8.20 -5.94
CA ARG A 25 -5.28 8.06 -7.00
C ARG A 25 -3.87 7.76 -6.46
N GLN A 26 -3.77 7.00 -5.38
CA GLN A 26 -2.49 6.58 -4.78
C GLN A 26 -2.08 5.17 -5.25
N LEU A 27 -3.06 4.37 -5.69
CA LEU A 27 -2.90 3.03 -6.24
C LEU A 27 -3.63 2.94 -7.57
N THR A 28 -3.10 2.13 -8.49
CA THR A 28 -3.85 1.65 -9.65
C THR A 28 -4.76 0.49 -9.25
N GLU A 29 -5.60 -0.01 -10.16
CA GLU A 29 -6.41 -1.21 -9.92
C GLU A 29 -5.53 -2.42 -9.52
N SER A 30 -4.44 -2.66 -10.26
CA SER A 30 -3.50 -3.75 -9.97
C SER A 30 -2.74 -3.52 -8.66
N GLY A 31 -2.39 -2.27 -8.34
CA GLY A 31 -1.79 -1.91 -7.05
C GLY A 31 -2.75 -2.12 -5.87
N THR A 32 -4.05 -1.90 -6.08
CA THR A 32 -5.09 -2.11 -5.07
C THR A 32 -5.18 -3.58 -4.67
N VAL A 33 -5.21 -4.48 -5.65
CA VAL A 33 -5.20 -5.92 -5.41
C VAL A 33 -3.92 -6.34 -4.68
N ALA A 34 -2.75 -5.86 -5.12
CA ALA A 34 -1.48 -6.14 -4.45
C ALA A 34 -1.48 -5.68 -2.98
N ALA A 35 -1.95 -4.46 -2.71
CA ALA A 35 -1.98 -3.86 -1.39
C ALA A 35 -2.89 -4.65 -0.43
N MET A 36 -4.00 -5.19 -0.93
CA MET A 36 -4.88 -6.07 -0.14
C MET A 36 -4.14 -7.35 0.30
N PHE A 37 -3.45 -8.03 -0.61
CA PHE A 37 -2.72 -9.26 -0.28
C PHE A 37 -1.54 -9.00 0.67
N VAL A 38 -0.78 -7.92 0.44
CA VAL A 38 0.34 -7.53 1.31
C VAL A 38 -0.18 -7.17 2.70
N GLY A 39 -1.19 -6.30 2.80
CA GLY A 39 -1.76 -5.87 4.08
C GLY A 39 -2.36 -7.03 4.88
N MET A 40 -3.07 -7.94 4.20
CA MET A 40 -3.61 -9.16 4.80
C MET A 40 -2.50 -10.07 5.35
N THR A 41 -1.44 -10.32 4.56
CA THR A 41 -0.31 -11.15 4.97
C THR A 41 0.41 -10.53 6.18
N VAL A 42 0.73 -9.23 6.11
CA VAL A 42 1.41 -8.52 7.20
C VAL A 42 0.59 -8.55 8.49
N TYR A 43 -0.73 -8.32 8.40
CA TYR A 43 -1.58 -8.40 9.59
C TYR A 43 -1.69 -9.84 10.12
N ALA A 44 -1.84 -10.83 9.25
CA ALA A 44 -2.07 -12.21 9.65
C ALA A 44 -0.86 -12.84 10.37
N PHE A 45 0.36 -12.53 9.92
CA PHE A 45 1.59 -13.10 10.49
C PHE A 45 2.25 -12.17 11.52
N GLY A 46 2.30 -10.86 11.25
CA GLY A 46 2.95 -9.86 12.10
C GLY A 46 2.03 -9.15 13.07
N GLY A 47 0.71 -9.24 12.87
CA GLY A 47 -0.26 -8.59 13.72
C GLY A 47 -0.40 -7.08 13.47
N TRP A 48 -1.18 -6.43 14.33
CA TRP A 48 -1.63 -5.06 14.12
C TRP A 48 -0.51 -4.01 14.15
N GLN A 49 0.60 -4.26 14.85
CA GLN A 49 1.72 -3.31 14.95
C GLN A 49 2.46 -3.18 13.61
N PHE A 50 2.82 -4.29 12.96
CA PHE A 50 3.46 -4.28 11.65
C PHE A 50 2.51 -3.77 10.56
N PHE A 51 1.22 -4.09 10.67
CA PHE A 51 0.20 -3.53 9.79
C PHE A 51 0.13 -2.00 9.88
N LEU A 52 0.06 -1.43 11.09
CA LEU A 52 0.06 0.02 11.27
C LEU A 52 1.36 0.68 10.77
N LEU A 53 2.50 0.02 10.93
CA LEU A 53 3.77 0.50 10.40
C LEU A 53 3.74 0.56 8.86
N LEU A 54 3.27 -0.51 8.21
CA LEU A 54 3.10 -0.57 6.75
C LEU A 54 2.16 0.53 6.26
N VAL A 55 1.01 0.70 6.91
CA VAL A 55 0.01 1.72 6.57
C VAL A 55 0.59 3.13 6.72
N SER A 56 1.30 3.39 7.82
CA SER A 56 1.94 4.68 8.07
C SER A 56 3.00 5.01 7.02
N PHE A 57 3.82 4.04 6.65
CA PHE A 57 4.80 4.16 5.57
C PHE A 57 4.13 4.44 4.21
N PHE A 58 3.07 3.70 3.88
CA PHE A 58 2.34 3.88 2.64
C PHE A 58 1.74 5.29 2.51
N PHE A 59 1.05 5.78 3.54
CA PHE A 59 0.46 7.12 3.48
C PHE A 59 1.51 8.23 3.49
N SER A 60 2.56 8.10 4.31
CA SER A 60 3.65 9.08 4.36
C SER A 60 4.34 9.19 2.99
N SER A 61 4.71 8.05 2.40
CA SER A 61 5.29 8.04 1.06
C SER A 61 4.32 8.58 0.01
N SER A 62 3.01 8.34 0.14
CA SER A 62 2.00 8.87 -0.78
C SER A 62 1.91 10.39 -0.76
N VAL A 63 2.03 10.99 0.42
CA VAL A 63 2.11 12.45 0.56
C VAL A 63 3.39 12.96 -0.08
N LEU A 64 4.53 12.31 0.17
CA LEU A 64 5.83 12.69 -0.41
C LEU A 64 5.85 12.57 -1.95
N THR A 65 5.20 11.56 -2.53
CA THR A 65 5.06 11.42 -3.99
C THR A 65 4.38 12.65 -4.59
N ARG A 66 3.36 13.19 -3.92
CA ARG A 66 2.59 14.36 -4.39
C ARG A 66 3.19 15.69 -3.99
N PHE A 67 4.06 15.70 -2.98
CA PHE A 67 4.74 16.89 -2.56
C PHE A 67 5.55 17.48 -3.71
N LYS A 68 5.23 18.74 -4.04
CA LYS A 68 5.78 19.48 -5.18
C LYS A 68 5.58 18.78 -6.54
N ALA A 69 4.48 18.05 -6.73
CA ALA A 69 4.19 17.36 -8.01
C ALA A 69 4.26 18.30 -9.22
N LYS A 70 3.73 19.54 -9.14
CA LYS A 70 3.83 20.55 -10.21
C LYS A 70 5.27 20.90 -10.60
N SER A 71 6.19 20.94 -9.62
CA SER A 71 7.61 21.22 -9.89
C SER A 71 8.33 20.03 -10.54
N LYS A 72 7.72 18.85 -10.54
CA LYS A 72 8.25 17.61 -11.10
C LYS A 72 7.51 17.21 -12.39
N GLU A 73 6.55 18.01 -12.84
CA GLU A 73 5.64 17.69 -13.94
C GLU A 73 6.40 17.43 -15.25
N SER A 74 7.38 18.29 -15.59
CA SER A 74 8.24 18.09 -16.76
C SER A 74 9.05 16.79 -16.72
N VAL A 75 9.47 16.35 -15.53
CA VAL A 75 10.19 15.08 -15.34
C VAL A 75 9.24 13.88 -15.44
N TYR A 76 8.00 14.03 -14.98
CA TYR A 76 6.98 13.00 -15.09
C TYR A 76 6.56 12.78 -16.54
N GLU A 77 6.34 13.85 -17.32
CA GLU A 77 5.99 13.76 -18.73
C GLU A 77 7.06 13.05 -19.56
N GLU A 78 8.34 13.27 -19.24
CA GLU A 78 9.45 12.77 -20.04
C GLU A 78 9.96 11.37 -19.61
N PHE A 79 9.85 11.01 -18.32
CA PHE A 79 10.54 9.81 -17.79
C PHE A 79 9.78 8.93 -16.79
N ALA A 80 8.61 9.32 -16.28
CA ALA A 80 7.99 8.57 -15.18
C ALA A 80 6.49 8.26 -15.38
N LYS A 81 6.13 6.99 -15.09
CA LYS A 81 4.74 6.63 -14.77
C LYS A 81 4.26 7.54 -13.64
N GLY A 82 3.02 8.02 -13.71
CA GLY A 82 2.44 8.95 -12.72
C GLY A 82 2.54 8.46 -11.27
N GLY A 83 2.15 9.29 -10.30
CA GLY A 83 2.34 9.02 -8.86
C GLY A 83 1.49 7.88 -8.26
N GLU A 84 0.77 7.10 -9.07
CA GLU A 84 -0.01 5.94 -8.66
C GLU A 84 0.87 4.69 -8.60
N ARG A 85 0.75 3.90 -7.53
CA ARG A 85 1.53 2.68 -7.38
C ARG A 85 0.82 1.49 -8.00
N ASP A 86 1.52 0.78 -8.88
CA ASP A 86 1.06 -0.45 -9.49
C ASP A 86 1.45 -1.69 -8.68
N PHE A 87 1.00 -2.86 -9.13
CA PHE A 87 1.32 -4.14 -8.50
C PHE A 87 2.82 -4.30 -8.21
N TRP A 88 3.68 -3.96 -9.17
CA TRP A 88 5.12 -4.16 -9.05
C TRP A 88 5.74 -3.23 -8.01
N GLN A 89 5.31 -1.97 -7.96
CA GLN A 89 5.75 -1.05 -6.92
C GLN A 89 5.28 -1.50 -5.53
N VAL A 90 4.04 -1.99 -5.40
CA VAL A 90 3.53 -2.50 -4.13
C VAL A 90 4.28 -3.77 -3.72
N ALA A 91 4.52 -4.71 -4.64
CA ALA A 91 5.27 -5.92 -4.35
C ALA A 91 6.72 -5.61 -3.93
N ALA A 92 7.41 -4.72 -4.64
CA ALA A 92 8.78 -4.32 -4.32
C ALA A 92 8.92 -3.75 -2.90
N ASN A 93 7.92 -2.99 -2.43
CA ASN A 93 7.92 -2.42 -1.09
C ASN A 93 7.27 -3.32 -0.02
N GLY A 94 6.39 -4.24 -0.44
CA GLY A 94 5.50 -5.00 0.43
C GLY A 94 5.93 -6.43 0.69
N VAL A 95 6.75 -7.04 -0.19
CA VAL A 95 7.16 -8.44 -0.05
C VAL A 95 8.05 -8.65 1.18
N LEU A 96 9.03 -7.78 1.44
CA LEU A 96 9.86 -7.92 2.63
C LEU A 96 9.04 -7.78 3.92
N PRO A 97 8.20 -6.73 4.11
CA PRO A 97 7.29 -6.68 5.23
C PRO A 97 6.45 -7.96 5.36
N ALA A 98 5.86 -8.44 4.27
CA ALA A 98 5.01 -9.64 4.28
C ALA A 98 5.78 -10.93 4.63
N ALA A 99 7.02 -11.07 4.18
CA ALA A 99 7.83 -12.27 4.40
C ALA A 99 8.44 -12.36 5.81
N PHE A 100 8.62 -11.23 6.48
CA PHE A 100 9.20 -11.13 7.84
C PHE A 100 8.17 -10.73 8.91
N SER A 101 6.88 -10.75 8.56
CA SER A 101 5.76 -10.57 9.48
C SER A 101 5.51 -11.85 10.26
#